data_AF-A0A392TWT6-F1
#
_entry.id   AF-A0A392TWT6-F1
#
_cell.length_a   1.000
_cell.length_b   1.000
_cell.length_c   1.000
_cell.angle_alpha   90.00
_cell.angle_beta   90.00
_cell.angle_gamma   90.00
#
_symmetry.space_group_name_H-M   'P 1'
#
loop_
_entity.id
_entity.type
_entity.pdbx_description
1 polymer ?
#
loop_
_entity_poly.entity_id
_entity_poly.type
_entity_poly.pdbx_seq_one_letter_code
_entity_poly.pdbx_strand_id
1 'polypeptide(L)'
;MEAEEDKCVKFENGLRPDIKQLIGFNKIRDFPTLVNKSRICDKDGKAKANYYKAANEKRGNDMGRGKPYDKRGKKPDEGGSGG
;
A
#
# COMPACT_ATOMS: atom_id res chain seq x y z
N MET A 1 -6.43 41.41 -7.16
CA MET A 1 -5.69 40.31 -7.82
C MET A 1 -5.39 39.31 -6.72
N GLU A 2 -6.03 38.14 -6.72
CA GLU A 2 -5.69 37.09 -5.76
C GLU A 2 -4.25 36.68 -6.05
N ALA A 3 -3.36 36.76 -5.05
CA ALA A 3 -1.98 36.34 -5.22
C ALA A 3 -2.00 34.87 -5.67
N GLU A 4 -1.24 34.52 -6.69
CA GLU A 4 -1.20 33.15 -7.24
C GLU A 4 -0.91 32.10 -6.15
N GLU A 5 -0.21 32.51 -5.09
CA GLU A 5 0.03 31.73 -3.89
C GLU A 5 -1.25 31.38 -3.12
N ASP A 6 -2.22 32.28 -3.01
CA ASP A 6 -3.50 32.01 -2.34
C ASP A 6 -4.30 30.93 -3.09
N LYS A 7 -4.28 30.97 -4.42
CA LYS A 7 -4.86 29.91 -5.28
C LYS A 7 -4.18 28.57 -5.02
N CYS A 8 -2.85 28.55 -4.94
CA CYS A 8 -2.07 27.36 -4.65
C CYS A 8 -2.41 26.80 -3.26
N VAL A 9 -2.43 27.64 -2.23
CA VAL A 9 -2.78 27.26 -0.85
C VAL A 9 -4.19 26.68 -0.77
N LYS A 10 -5.17 27.34 -1.41
CA LYS A 10 -6.56 26.85 -1.44
C LYS A 10 -6.68 25.48 -2.09
N PHE A 11 -5.97 25.26 -3.19
CA PHE A 11 -5.94 23.96 -3.88
C PHE A 11 -5.25 22.89 -3.04
N GLU A 12 -4.07 23.19 -2.47
CA GLU A 12 -3.33 22.27 -1.59
C GLU A 12 -4.15 21.82 -0.38
N ASN A 13 -4.99 22.70 0.16
CA ASN A 13 -5.88 22.37 1.27
C ASN A 13 -6.98 21.36 0.89
N GLY A 14 -7.35 21.26 -0.39
CA GLY A 14 -8.29 20.26 -0.90
C GLY A 14 -7.67 18.93 -1.31
N LEU A 15 -6.33 18.82 -1.31
CA LEU A 15 -5.64 17.59 -1.68
C LEU A 15 -5.71 16.54 -0.56
N ARG A 16 -5.65 15.26 -0.95
CA ARG A 16 -5.46 14.16 0.01
C ARG A 16 -4.15 14.35 0.78
N PRO A 17 -4.07 14.02 2.08
CA PRO A 17 -2.90 14.30 2.92
C PRO A 17 -1.57 13.76 2.37
N ASP A 18 -1.56 12.55 1.79
CA ASP A 18 -0.39 11.93 1.19
C ASP A 18 0.15 12.71 -0.02
N ILE A 19 -0.77 13.23 -0.84
CA ILE A 19 -0.43 14.07 -2.00
C ILE A 19 0.01 15.45 -1.51
N LYS A 20 -0.74 16.04 -0.57
CA LYS A 20 -0.43 17.35 0.02
C LYS A 20 0.97 17.39 0.61
N GLN A 21 1.37 16.35 1.34
CA GLN A 21 2.72 16.25 1.91
C GLN A 21 3.79 16.25 0.81
N LEU A 22 3.64 15.42 -0.23
CA LEU A 22 4.59 15.34 -1.34
C LEU A 22 4.71 16.64 -2.13
N ILE A 23 3.58 17.30 -2.35
CA ILE A 23 3.49 18.56 -3.07
C ILE A 23 4.05 19.72 -2.24
N GLY A 24 3.73 19.79 -0.94
CA GLY A 24 4.24 20.81 -0.02
C GLY A 24 5.77 20.82 0.10
N PHE A 25 6.43 19.66 -0.05
CA PHE A 25 7.89 19.62 -0.12
C PHE A 25 8.49 20.29 -1.36
N ASN A 26 7.76 20.32 -2.48
CA ASN A 26 8.23 20.88 -3.74
C ASN A 26 8.06 22.41 -3.83
N LYS A 27 7.39 23.06 -2.86
CA LYS A 27 7.17 24.52 -2.77
C LYS A 27 6.79 25.17 -4.11
N ILE A 28 5.81 24.61 -4.80
CA ILE A 28 5.38 25.08 -6.13
C ILE A 28 4.53 26.34 -5.98
N ARG A 29 4.90 27.42 -6.67
CA ARG A 29 4.17 28.70 -6.64
C ARG A 29 3.29 28.93 -7.86
N ASP A 30 3.57 28.22 -8.95
CA ASP A 30 2.80 28.26 -10.20
C ASP A 30 1.60 27.29 -10.14
N PHE A 31 0.40 27.86 -10.25
CA PHE A 31 -0.85 27.10 -10.14
C PHE A 31 -1.02 25.99 -11.20
N PRO A 32 -0.81 26.22 -12.52
CA PRO A 32 -0.94 25.16 -13.51
C PRO A 32 0.06 24.01 -13.28
N THR A 33 1.29 24.30 -12.85
CA THR A 33 2.28 23.28 -12.47
C THR A 33 1.82 22.50 -11.25
N LEU A 34 1.32 23.18 -10.21
CA LEU A 34 0.79 22.56 -9.00
C LEU A 34 -0.30 21.54 -9.31
N VAL A 35 -1.28 21.93 -10.14
CA VAL A 35 -2.40 21.07 -10.56
C VAL A 35 -1.88 19.86 -11.33
N ASN A 36 -0.97 20.07 -12.28
CA ASN A 36 -0.43 18.97 -13.08
C ASN A 36 0.36 17.96 -12.24
N LYS A 37 1.26 18.45 -11.35
CA LYS A 37 2.02 17.57 -10.46
C LYS A 37 1.12 16.81 -9.49
N SER A 38 0.12 17.47 -8.91
CA SER A 38 -0.84 16.83 -8.00
C SER A 38 -1.62 15.71 -8.70
N ARG A 39 -2.02 15.93 -9.96
CA ARG A 39 -2.68 14.90 -10.79
C ARG A 39 -1.77 13.71 -11.09
N ILE A 40 -0.47 13.93 -11.31
CA ILE A 40 0.50 12.84 -11.53
C ILE A 40 0.69 12.05 -10.25
N CYS A 41 0.88 12.72 -9.11
CA CYS A 41 1.07 12.08 -7.81
C CYS A 41 -0.14 11.26 -7.37
N ASP A 42 -1.37 11.71 -7.64
CA ASP A 42 -2.57 10.92 -7.37
C ASP A 42 -2.58 9.58 -8.12
N LYS A 43 -2.22 9.62 -9.41
CA LYS A 43 -2.15 8.43 -10.26
C LYS A 43 -1.04 7.48 -9.80
N ASP A 44 0.13 8.02 -9.49
CA ASP A 44 1.27 7.22 -9.00
C ASP A 44 0.96 6.55 -7.66
N GLY A 45 0.33 7.29 -6.74
CA GLY A 45 -0.11 6.74 -5.45
C GLY A 45 -1.08 5.56 -5.61
N LYS A 46 -2.04 5.66 -6.54
CA LYS A 46 -2.97 4.57 -6.87
C LYS A 46 -2.25 3.38 -7.51
N ALA A 47 -1.35 3.63 -8.46
CA ALA A 47 -0.57 2.57 -9.11
C ALA A 47 0.29 1.81 -8.10
N LYS A 48 0.97 2.53 -7.20
CA LYS A 48 1.76 1.96 -6.12
C LYS A 48 0.91 1.10 -5.18
N ALA A 49 -0.23 1.62 -4.73
CA ALA A 49 -1.15 0.86 -3.87
C ALA A 49 -1.63 -0.44 -4.56
N ASN A 50 -2.00 -0.37 -5.84
CA ASN A 50 -2.41 -1.53 -6.63
C ASN A 50 -1.29 -2.56 -6.77
N TYR A 51 -0.05 -2.12 -7.04
CA TYR A 51 1.11 -3.01 -7.12
C TYR A 51 1.32 -3.79 -5.81
N TYR A 52 1.34 -3.10 -4.67
CA TYR A 52 1.54 -3.76 -3.38
C TYR A 52 0.36 -4.65 -2.99
N LYS A 53 -0.88 -4.27 -3.33
CA LYS A 53 -2.05 -5.13 -3.17
C LYS A 53 -1.91 -6.41 -3.97
N ALA A 54 -1.61 -6.30 -5.27
CA ALA A 54 -1.41 -7.47 -6.11
C ALA A 54 -0.24 -8.33 -5.62
N ALA A 55 0.88 -7.73 -5.19
CA ALA A 55 2.03 -8.44 -4.66
C ALA A 55 1.73 -9.18 -3.34
N ASN A 56 0.95 -8.56 -2.44
CA ASN A 56 0.59 -9.17 -1.16
C ASN A 56 -0.43 -10.31 -1.33
N GLU A 57 -1.33 -10.23 -2.31
CA GLU A 57 -2.31 -11.27 -2.58
C GLU A 57 -1.64 -12.57 -3.06
N LYS A 58 -0.63 -12.47 -3.94
CA LYS A 58 0.15 -13.65 -4.38
C LYS A 58 0.93 -14.27 -3.22
N ARG A 59 1.45 -13.44 -2.31
CA ARG A 59 2.21 -13.91 -1.15
C ARG A 59 1.30 -14.49 -0.05
N GLY A 60 0.11 -13.93 0.14
CA GLY A 60 -0.89 -14.42 1.11
C GLY A 60 -1.54 -15.72 0.67
N ASN A 61 -1.76 -15.91 -0.63
CA ASN A 61 -2.21 -17.20 -1.18
C ASN A 61 -1.17 -18.32 -0.98
N ASP A 62 0.12 -17.99 -0.89
CA ASP A 62 1.18 -18.96 -0.60
C ASP A 62 1.27 -19.31 0.91
N MET A 63 0.84 -18.40 1.80
CA MET A 63 0.76 -18.68 3.24
C MET A 63 -0.53 -19.42 3.65
N GLY A 64 -1.57 -19.43 2.81
CA GLY A 64 -2.80 -20.20 3.00
C GLY A 64 -2.70 -21.68 2.58
N ARG A 65 -1.62 -22.08 1.91
CA ARG A 65 -1.28 -23.49 1.73
C ARG A 65 -0.63 -23.99 3.03
N GLY A 66 -1.50 -24.37 3.97
CA GLY A 66 -1.11 -25.05 5.19
C GLY A 66 -0.05 -26.12 4.92
N LYS A 67 0.89 -26.24 5.86
CA LYS A 67 1.99 -27.21 5.83
C LYS A 67 1.52 -28.54 5.21
N PRO A 68 2.04 -28.96 4.04
CA PRO A 68 1.57 -30.19 3.39
C PRO A 68 1.93 -31.48 4.14
N TYR A 69 2.62 -31.40 5.29
CA TYR A 69 3.06 -32.57 6.03
C TYR A 69 2.98 -32.36 7.54
N ASP A 70 1.75 -32.39 8.08
CA ASP A 70 1.49 -32.68 9.51
C ASP A 70 1.03 -34.13 9.70
N LYS A 71 1.68 -35.07 9.00
CA LYS A 71 1.59 -36.51 9.26
C LYS A 71 2.98 -37.14 9.25
N ARG A 72 3.84 -36.70 10.17
CA ARG A 72 4.94 -37.54 10.62
C ARG A 72 4.32 -38.69 11.40
N GLY A 73 4.28 -39.85 10.78
CA GLY A 73 3.72 -41.06 11.36
C GLY A 73 4.41 -41.44 12.66
N LYS A 74 3.62 -41.93 13.61
CA LYS A 74 4.03 -43.02 14.49
C LYS A 74 2.98 -44.13 14.40
N LYS A 75 3.51 -45.33 14.19
CA LYS A 75 2.89 -46.60 13.82
C LYS A 75 1.75 -47.03 14.77
N PRO A 76 0.77 -47.81 14.29
CA PRO A 76 0.17 -48.86 15.11
C PRO A 76 1.12 -50.08 15.08
N ASP A 77 1.54 -50.57 16.25
CA ASP A 77 1.52 -52.00 16.61
C ASP A 77 2.48 -52.34 17.78
N GLU A 78 1.99 -53.26 18.60
CA GLU A 78 2.65 -54.11 19.62
C GLU A 78 3.21 -53.53 20.93
N GLY A 79 2.56 -53.96 22.04
CA GLY A 79 3.26 -54.64 23.14
C GLY A 79 3.13 -54.04 24.55
N GLY A 80 2.47 -54.77 25.47
CA GLY A 80 2.82 -54.75 26.90
C GLY A 80 1.67 -54.71 27.90
N SER A 81 1.23 -55.89 28.37
CA SER A 81 0.44 -56.06 29.60
C SER A 81 1.19 -55.54 30.82
N GLY A 82 0.54 -54.74 31.66
CA GLY A 82 1.01 -54.39 33.01
C GLY A 82 0.11 -55.03 34.06
N GLY A 83 0.70 -55.84 34.94
CA GLY A 83 0.05 -56.38 36.15
C GLY A 83 0.08 -55.41 37.32
#